data_AF-A0A9P5J228-F1
#
_entry.id   AF-A0A9P5J228-F1
#
_cell.length_a   1.000
_cell.length_b   1.000
_cell.length_c   1.000
_cell.angle_alpha   90.00
_cell.angle_beta   90.00
_cell.angle_gamma   90.00
#
_symmetry.space_group_name_H-M   'P 1'
#
loop_
_entity.id
_entity.type
_entity.pdbx_description
1 polymer ?
#
loop_
_entity_poly.entity_id
_entity_poly.type
_entity_poly.pdbx_seq_one_letter_code
_entity_poly.pdbx_strand_id
1 'polypeptide(L)'
;MTLSPRPEPSLSLSFYLVSSSSNACDDGNCEEVDHPADCMLTWRWYQALGTRANAAVIMIGEDRMGAYTNNPYLNNPTYEFFSSVGTTFFSQFLNQTLLAIPYPLTCSFPLGNCSFRPIGRQSCWIYPQRRRRSLVTSLTSAATVLLPLTPENNYEATVLFCGGSNIAVDAWNPATNVIIDIPADSTCVRISPDGDAKWEDDTSLPEGRTMGNFILLPNGTILLLNSGGMGTAGYGTQDWTVGESYATAPIHAPLIYYSPNRTFSRVGLGNSKFDRLYHSTALLLPDGSVLVAGSDPHADYTINTTYPTEYRWELFFPWYYFERRPEPAGLLS
;
A
#
# COMPACT_ATOMS: atom_id res chain seq x y z
N MET A 1 20.41 44.96 -16.73
CA MET A 1 20.96 43.60 -16.93
C MET A 1 20.23 42.70 -15.95
N THR A 2 19.06 42.23 -16.35
CA THR A 2 18.15 41.40 -15.56
C THR A 2 18.56 39.95 -15.74
N LEU A 3 19.01 39.31 -14.66
CA LEU A 3 19.31 37.89 -14.64
C LEU A 3 17.97 37.14 -14.55
N SER A 4 17.67 36.36 -15.60
CA SER A 4 16.58 35.38 -15.60
C SER A 4 16.82 34.33 -14.52
N PRO A 5 15.81 33.94 -13.73
CA PRO A 5 15.90 32.74 -12.92
C PRO A 5 15.96 31.51 -13.84
N ARG A 6 16.86 30.57 -13.51
CA ARG A 6 16.92 29.25 -14.15
C ARG A 6 15.72 28.41 -13.66
N PRO A 7 15.13 27.54 -14.48
CA PRO A 7 14.17 26.57 -13.99
C PRO A 7 14.89 25.56 -13.08
N GLU A 8 14.38 25.39 -11.87
CA GLU A 8 14.71 24.29 -10.95
C GLU A 8 14.33 22.93 -11.59
N PRO A 9 15.10 21.85 -11.36
CA PRO A 9 14.81 20.54 -11.91
C PRO A 9 13.56 19.95 -11.24
N SER A 10 12.57 19.56 -12.03
CA SER A 10 11.45 18.75 -11.58
C SER A 10 11.97 17.40 -11.07
N LEU A 11 11.78 17.12 -9.78
CA LEU A 11 11.97 15.79 -9.19
C LEU A 11 11.07 14.78 -9.92
N SER A 12 11.69 14.02 -10.82
CA SER A 12 11.12 12.82 -11.44
C SER A 12 11.24 11.69 -10.42
N LEU A 13 10.11 11.25 -9.86
CA LEU A 13 10.08 10.03 -9.06
C LEU A 13 10.13 8.82 -10.01
N SER A 14 11.34 8.36 -10.34
CA SER A 14 11.55 7.11 -11.07
C SER A 14 11.34 5.93 -10.13
N PHE A 15 10.40 5.03 -10.46
CA PHE A 15 10.19 3.79 -9.70
C PHE A 15 11.14 2.71 -10.22
N TYR A 16 12.01 2.18 -9.37
CA TYR A 16 12.94 1.11 -9.71
C TYR A 16 12.43 -0.25 -9.20
N LEU A 17 12.45 -1.25 -10.07
CA LEU A 17 12.21 -2.65 -9.71
C LEU A 17 13.54 -3.27 -9.28
N VAL A 18 13.74 -3.45 -7.98
CA VAL A 18 14.87 -4.23 -7.46
C VAL A 18 14.40 -5.69 -7.33
N SER A 19 14.90 -6.58 -8.20
CA SER A 19 14.68 -8.01 -8.01
C SER A 19 15.59 -8.52 -6.90
N SER A 20 15.02 -8.92 -5.76
CA SER A 20 15.81 -9.46 -4.64
C SER A 20 16.01 -10.98 -4.78
N SER A 21 17.18 -11.38 -5.26
CA SER A 21 17.90 -12.54 -4.73
C SER A 21 19.16 -12.00 -4.04
N SER A 22 19.59 -12.64 -2.95
CA SER A 22 20.83 -12.39 -2.20
C SER A 22 21.91 -11.59 -2.96
N ASN A 23 22.31 -10.44 -2.41
CA ASN A 23 23.16 -9.42 -3.04
C ASN A 23 22.60 -8.88 -4.35
N ALA A 24 22.05 -7.65 -4.32
CA ALA A 24 21.67 -6.95 -5.55
C ALA A 24 22.86 -6.67 -6.49
N CYS A 25 24.09 -6.88 -6.01
CA CYS A 25 25.34 -6.64 -6.73
C CYS A 25 26.36 -7.70 -6.26
N ASP A 26 26.52 -8.81 -6.99
CA ASP A 26 27.51 -9.85 -6.65
C ASP A 26 28.97 -9.34 -6.77
N ASP A 27 29.17 -8.22 -7.45
CA ASP A 27 30.46 -7.58 -7.69
C ASP A 27 30.75 -6.37 -6.77
N GLY A 28 29.81 -6.01 -5.89
CA GLY A 28 29.92 -4.86 -4.99
C GLY A 28 29.75 -3.49 -5.65
N ASN A 29 29.45 -3.43 -6.96
CA ASN A 29 29.16 -2.19 -7.67
C ASN A 29 27.65 -2.06 -7.90
N CYS A 30 26.98 -1.39 -6.98
CA CYS A 30 25.57 -1.05 -7.11
C CYS A 30 25.40 0.27 -7.87
N GLU A 31 25.82 0.30 -9.13
CA GLU A 31 25.54 1.43 -10.00
C GLU A 31 24.08 1.37 -10.45
N GLU A 32 23.34 2.44 -10.16
CA GLU A 32 22.02 2.67 -10.75
C GLU A 32 22.21 2.98 -12.24
N VAL A 33 21.69 2.12 -13.11
CA VAL A 33 21.79 2.28 -14.55
C VAL A 33 20.42 2.67 -15.10
N ASP A 34 20.32 3.88 -15.64
CA ASP A 34 19.19 4.27 -16.45
C ASP A 34 19.27 3.57 -17.82
N HIS A 35 18.22 2.82 -18.15
CA HIS A 35 18.04 2.23 -19.47
C HIS A 35 16.94 2.99 -20.22
N PRO A 36 17.28 3.95 -21.11
CA PRO A 36 16.29 4.76 -21.83
C PRO A 36 15.31 3.94 -22.68
N ALA A 37 15.71 2.71 -23.07
CA ALA A 37 14.86 1.78 -23.79
C ALA A 37 13.75 1.16 -22.94
N ASP A 38 13.87 1.23 -21.60
CA ASP A 38 12.95 0.61 -20.63
C ASP A 38 12.06 1.65 -19.93
N CYS A 39 12.10 2.92 -20.37
CA CYS A 39 11.25 3.98 -19.85
C CYS A 39 9.76 3.68 -20.09
N MET A 40 8.91 4.02 -19.11
CA MET A 40 7.45 3.94 -19.29
C MET A 40 6.99 4.84 -20.45
N LEU A 41 6.02 4.36 -21.22
CA LEU A 41 5.49 5.09 -22.38
C LEU A 41 4.59 6.26 -21.98
N THR A 42 4.03 6.21 -20.78
CA THR A 42 3.15 7.24 -20.25
C THR A 42 3.56 7.59 -18.82
N TRP A 43 3.27 8.84 -18.44
CA TRP A 43 3.60 9.34 -17.11
C TRP A 43 2.62 8.76 -16.09
N ARG A 44 3.17 8.30 -14.96
CA ARG A 44 2.41 7.65 -13.90
C ARG A 44 2.92 8.14 -12.55
N TRP A 45 2.01 8.65 -11.74
CA TRP A 45 2.19 8.88 -10.31
C TRP A 45 1.32 7.89 -9.55
N TYR A 46 1.84 7.40 -8.41
CA TYR A 46 1.13 6.50 -7.49
C TYR A 46 0.57 5.23 -8.16
N GLN A 47 1.32 4.71 -9.14
CA GLN A 47 1.01 3.48 -9.85
C GLN A 47 1.13 2.25 -8.96
N ALA A 48 0.48 1.18 -9.40
CA ALA A 48 0.77 -0.16 -8.93
C ALA A 48 1.73 -0.89 -9.87
N LEU A 49 2.57 -1.74 -9.27
CA LEU A 49 3.43 -2.67 -9.96
C LEU A 49 3.07 -4.08 -9.51
N GLY A 50 2.82 -4.97 -10.47
CA GLY A 50 2.50 -6.37 -10.20
C GLY A 50 3.45 -7.31 -10.92
N THR A 51 4.02 -8.28 -10.20
CA THR A 51 4.82 -9.35 -10.84
C THR A 51 3.91 -10.49 -11.24
N ARG A 52 3.90 -10.86 -12.51
CA ARG A 52 3.07 -11.95 -13.04
C ARG A 52 3.75 -13.31 -12.85
N ALA A 53 2.97 -14.39 -12.98
CA ALA A 53 3.49 -15.75 -12.86
C ALA A 53 4.57 -16.10 -13.92
N ASN A 54 4.60 -15.39 -15.05
CA ASN A 54 5.65 -15.50 -16.06
C ASN A 54 6.82 -14.51 -15.84
N ALA A 55 6.97 -13.97 -14.62
CA ALA A 55 7.96 -12.97 -14.22
C ALA A 55 7.91 -11.60 -14.93
N ALA A 56 6.97 -11.39 -15.87
CA ALA A 56 6.74 -10.08 -16.45
C ALA A 56 6.14 -9.13 -15.40
N VAL A 57 6.55 -7.86 -15.41
CA VAL A 57 5.98 -6.84 -14.51
C VAL A 57 4.94 -6.03 -15.26
N ILE A 58 3.75 -5.90 -14.66
CA ILE A 58 2.70 -5.00 -15.15
C ILE A 58 2.79 -3.66 -14.39
N MET A 59 2.69 -2.57 -15.13
CA MET A 59 2.75 -1.20 -14.63
C MET A 59 1.40 -0.53 -14.87
N ILE A 60 0.81 0.01 -13.81
CA ILE A 60 -0.60 0.34 -13.73
C ILE A 60 -0.73 1.75 -13.16
N GLY A 61 -0.93 2.74 -14.01
CA GLY A 61 -1.05 4.12 -13.55
C GLY A 61 -2.45 4.44 -13.04
N GLU A 62 -2.54 5.56 -12.36
CA GLU A 62 -3.80 6.30 -12.23
C GLU A 62 -3.61 7.75 -12.67
N ASP A 63 -2.58 8.47 -12.20
CA ASP A 63 -2.41 9.90 -12.51
C ASP A 63 -1.18 10.22 -13.36
N ARG A 64 -1.27 11.23 -14.24
CA ARG A 64 -0.15 11.75 -15.03
C ARG A 64 0.78 12.67 -14.24
N MET A 65 0.30 13.18 -13.10
CA MET A 65 1.01 14.09 -12.20
C MET A 65 0.57 13.83 -10.76
N GLY A 66 1.38 14.21 -9.78
CA GLY A 66 1.03 14.05 -8.37
C GLY A 66 -0.21 14.88 -7.99
N ALA A 67 -1.22 14.24 -7.44
CA ALA A 67 -2.39 14.89 -6.87
C ALA A 67 -2.96 14.07 -5.70
N TYR A 68 -3.71 14.74 -4.82
CA TYR A 68 -4.41 14.08 -3.73
C TYR A 68 -5.60 13.25 -4.22
N THR A 69 -6.23 13.68 -5.32
CA THR A 69 -7.44 13.05 -5.89
C THR A 69 -7.33 13.02 -7.40
N ASN A 70 -7.64 11.88 -8.01
CA ASN A 70 -7.69 11.76 -9.46
C ASN A 70 -8.87 12.57 -10.04
N ASN A 71 -8.77 12.96 -11.31
CA ASN A 71 -9.81 13.67 -12.05
C ASN A 71 -9.60 13.44 -13.57
N PRO A 72 -10.56 13.79 -14.45
CA PRO A 72 -10.47 13.47 -15.89
C PRO A 72 -9.24 14.05 -16.59
N TYR A 73 -8.68 15.15 -16.08
CA TYR A 73 -7.51 15.80 -16.65
C TYR A 73 -6.21 15.10 -16.27
N LEU A 74 -6.11 14.61 -15.03
CA LEU A 74 -4.94 13.91 -14.52
C LEU A 74 -4.92 12.42 -14.89
N ASN A 75 -6.09 11.82 -15.14
CA ASN A 75 -6.19 10.38 -15.30
C ASN A 75 -5.33 9.81 -16.45
N ASN A 76 -4.63 8.73 -16.15
CA ASN A 76 -3.95 7.83 -17.04
C ASN A 76 -4.59 6.43 -16.90
N PRO A 77 -5.74 6.19 -17.55
CA PRO A 77 -6.46 4.92 -17.46
C PRO A 77 -5.82 3.85 -18.35
N THR A 78 -4.51 3.68 -18.26
CA THR A 78 -3.76 2.71 -19.07
C THR A 78 -2.91 1.81 -18.19
N TYR A 79 -2.51 0.66 -18.74
CA TYR A 79 -1.45 -0.19 -18.20
C TYR A 79 -0.46 -0.57 -19.31
N GLU A 80 0.75 -0.94 -18.92
CA GLU A 80 1.81 -1.42 -19.79
C GLU A 80 2.63 -2.52 -19.09
N PHE A 81 3.53 -3.18 -19.81
CA PHE A 81 4.39 -4.24 -19.27
C PHE A 81 5.86 -3.82 -19.36
N PHE A 82 6.66 -4.27 -18.41
CA PHE A 82 8.11 -4.13 -18.44
C PHE A 82 8.76 -5.31 -19.20
N SER A 83 9.73 -5.09 -20.09
CA SER A 83 10.15 -3.79 -20.65
C SER A 83 9.09 -3.25 -21.61
N SER A 84 8.95 -1.93 -21.65
CA SER A 84 7.88 -1.23 -22.37
C SER A 84 8.04 -1.36 -23.89
N VAL A 85 7.57 -2.46 -24.47
CA VAL A 85 7.64 -2.69 -25.92
C VAL A 85 6.52 -1.92 -26.64
N GLY A 86 6.61 -0.59 -26.61
CA GLY A 86 5.92 0.34 -27.52
C GLY A 86 4.39 0.36 -27.49
N THR A 87 3.71 -0.33 -26.56
CA THR A 87 2.24 -0.37 -26.50
C THR A 87 1.71 -0.18 -25.07
N THR A 88 0.75 0.73 -24.92
CA THR A 88 -0.09 0.85 -23.73
C THR A 88 -1.49 0.32 -24.00
N PHE A 89 -2.12 -0.24 -22.97
CA PHE A 89 -3.47 -0.79 -23.06
C PHE A 89 -4.43 0.05 -22.22
N PHE A 90 -5.61 0.35 -22.76
CA PHE A 90 -6.65 1.06 -22.03
C PHE A 90 -7.31 0.16 -20.98
N SER A 91 -7.54 0.71 -19.79
CA SER A 91 -8.26 0.08 -18.69
C SER A 91 -9.59 0.79 -18.47
N GLN A 92 -10.68 0.14 -18.87
CA GLN A 92 -12.02 0.63 -18.55
C GLN A 92 -12.24 0.74 -17.04
N PHE A 93 -11.57 -0.12 -16.27
CA PHE A 93 -11.62 -0.12 -14.82
C PHE A 93 -11.05 1.20 -14.24
N LEU A 94 -9.82 1.59 -14.60
CA LEU A 94 -9.21 2.85 -14.15
C LEU A 94 -9.99 4.09 -14.65
N ASN A 95 -10.65 3.98 -15.80
CA ASN A 95 -11.50 5.05 -16.30
C ASN A 95 -12.79 5.23 -15.48
N GLN A 96 -13.26 4.18 -14.79
CA GLN A 96 -14.49 4.21 -13.99
C GLN A 96 -14.25 4.55 -12.52
N THR A 97 -13.04 4.37 -12.00
CA THR A 97 -12.68 4.62 -10.58
C THR A 97 -12.10 6.00 -10.31
N LEU A 98 -12.27 6.95 -11.23
CA LEU A 98 -11.68 8.29 -11.28
C LEU A 98 -11.70 9.15 -10.00
N LEU A 99 -12.62 8.90 -9.06
CA LEU A 99 -12.78 9.70 -7.82
C LEU A 99 -12.09 9.06 -6.60
N ALA A 100 -11.34 7.98 -6.83
CA ALA A 100 -10.51 7.30 -5.86
C ALA A 100 -9.30 8.14 -5.41
N ILE A 101 -8.82 7.90 -4.19
CA ILE A 101 -7.39 8.11 -3.94
C ILE A 101 -6.59 7.08 -4.76
N PRO A 102 -5.45 7.49 -5.33
CA PRO A 102 -4.56 6.63 -6.10
C PRO A 102 -4.03 5.43 -5.30
N TYR A 103 -3.13 4.61 -5.88
CA TYR A 103 -2.66 3.31 -5.36
C TYR A 103 -3.60 2.11 -5.61
N PRO A 104 -3.85 1.74 -6.88
CA PRO A 104 -4.55 0.49 -7.18
C PRO A 104 -3.82 -0.72 -6.57
N LEU A 105 -4.58 -1.73 -6.15
CA LEU A 105 -3.99 -2.92 -5.52
C LEU A 105 -3.93 -4.08 -6.51
N THR A 106 -2.73 -4.62 -6.66
CA THR A 106 -2.45 -5.73 -7.58
C THR A 106 -2.03 -6.95 -6.78
N CYS A 107 -2.64 -8.10 -7.09
CA CYS A 107 -2.23 -9.38 -6.55
C CYS A 107 -2.14 -10.40 -7.68
N SER A 108 -1.10 -11.23 -7.63
CA SER A 108 -0.94 -12.35 -8.55
C SER A 108 -1.49 -13.61 -7.90
N PHE A 109 -2.35 -14.30 -8.64
CA PHE A 109 -3.07 -15.46 -8.12
C PHE A 109 -2.62 -16.73 -8.84
N PRO A 110 -2.59 -17.88 -8.15
CA PRO A 110 -2.12 -19.15 -8.73
C PRO A 110 -2.99 -19.63 -9.89
N LEU A 111 -4.28 -19.26 -9.88
CA LEU A 111 -5.27 -19.80 -10.79
C LEU A 111 -5.68 -18.80 -11.88
N GLY A 112 -5.87 -19.39 -13.06
CA GLY A 112 -6.18 -18.81 -14.36
C GLY A 112 -7.28 -17.74 -14.45
N ASN A 113 -8.10 -17.64 -13.41
CA ASN A 113 -9.49 -17.25 -13.48
C ASN A 113 -9.85 -16.39 -12.27
N CYS A 114 -9.47 -15.11 -12.35
CA CYS A 114 -10.00 -14.11 -11.44
C CYS A 114 -11.27 -13.49 -12.00
N SER A 115 -12.32 -13.47 -11.19
CA SER A 115 -13.61 -12.85 -11.58
C SER A 115 -13.60 -11.32 -11.52
N PHE A 116 -12.58 -10.72 -10.89
CA PHE A 116 -12.33 -9.30 -10.98
C PHE A 116 -11.51 -8.96 -12.23
N ARG A 117 -12.23 -8.49 -13.26
CA ARG A 117 -11.77 -7.89 -14.54
C ARG A 117 -10.33 -8.32 -14.92
N PRO A 118 -10.15 -9.51 -15.50
CA PRO A 118 -8.84 -10.09 -15.76
C PRO A 118 -8.00 -9.24 -16.71
N ILE A 119 -6.69 -9.11 -16.43
CA ILE A 119 -5.70 -8.82 -17.46
C ILE A 119 -4.99 -10.12 -17.79
N GLY A 120 -5.51 -10.79 -18.82
CA GLY A 120 -5.09 -12.14 -19.15
C GLY A 120 -5.43 -13.15 -18.07
N ARG A 121 -4.85 -14.34 -18.17
CA ARG A 121 -5.23 -15.50 -17.37
C ARG A 121 -4.62 -15.54 -15.96
N GLN A 122 -3.82 -14.60 -15.45
CA GLN A 122 -3.04 -14.88 -14.21
C GLN A 122 -2.86 -13.68 -13.26
N SER A 123 -3.59 -12.59 -13.48
CA SER A 123 -3.43 -11.37 -12.69
C SER A 123 -4.76 -10.64 -12.56
N CYS A 124 -5.02 -10.11 -11.36
CA CYS A 124 -6.31 -9.55 -10.99
C CYS A 124 -6.18 -8.23 -10.25
N TRP A 125 -7.24 -7.45 -10.40
CA TRP A 125 -7.36 -6.09 -9.91
C TRP A 125 -8.39 -6.09 -8.81
N ILE A 126 -7.98 -5.75 -7.59
CA ILE A 126 -8.96 -5.56 -6.53
C ILE A 126 -9.03 -4.08 -6.25
N TYR A 127 -10.15 -3.48 -6.64
CA TYR A 127 -10.49 -2.16 -6.17
C TYR A 127 -11.45 -2.30 -5.00
N PRO A 128 -11.05 -1.83 -3.81
CA PRO A 128 -11.80 -2.10 -2.62
C PRO A 128 -12.94 -1.07 -2.50
N GLN A 129 -14.03 -1.32 -3.22
CA GLN A 129 -15.31 -0.63 -3.04
C GLN A 129 -16.23 -1.46 -2.17
N ARG A 130 -16.61 -0.93 -1.02
CA ARG A 130 -17.59 -1.58 -0.15
C ARG A 130 -18.97 -0.99 -0.38
N ARG A 131 -19.96 -1.82 -0.72
CA ARG A 131 -21.39 -1.43 -0.70
C ARG A 131 -22.00 -1.73 0.68
N ARG A 132 -22.30 -0.69 1.46
CA ARG A 132 -23.14 -0.77 2.67
C ARG A 132 -24.51 -0.18 2.36
N ARG A 133 -25.54 -1.03 2.21
CA ARG A 133 -26.89 -0.61 1.78
C ARG A 133 -26.81 0.26 0.50
N SER A 134 -27.23 1.52 0.56
CA SER A 134 -27.18 2.49 -0.54
C SER A 134 -25.88 3.32 -0.61
N LEU A 135 -24.91 3.12 0.28
CA LEU A 135 -23.64 3.86 0.31
C LEU A 135 -22.47 2.98 -0.13
N VAL A 136 -21.61 3.51 -1.00
CA VAL A 136 -20.30 2.92 -1.33
C VAL A 136 -19.24 3.65 -0.52
N THR A 137 -18.61 2.99 0.45
CA THR A 137 -17.48 3.56 1.19
C THR A 137 -16.15 3.15 0.54
N SER A 138 -15.24 4.10 0.44
CA SER A 138 -13.92 3.89 -0.14
C SER A 138 -12.99 3.29 0.90
N LEU A 139 -12.40 2.11 0.64
CA LEU A 139 -11.36 1.51 1.49
C LEU A 139 -9.98 2.17 1.23
N THR A 140 -10.00 3.45 0.90
CA THR A 140 -8.81 4.27 0.70
C THR A 140 -7.97 4.27 1.96
N SER A 141 -6.65 4.10 1.80
CA SER A 141 -5.70 3.99 2.92
C SER A 141 -5.96 2.80 3.86
N ALA A 142 -6.77 1.80 3.47
CA ALA A 142 -6.94 0.60 4.26
C ALA A 142 -5.68 -0.27 4.25
N ALA A 143 -5.38 -0.91 5.38
CA ALA A 143 -4.35 -1.94 5.42
C ALA A 143 -4.81 -3.14 4.58
N THR A 144 -3.96 -3.62 3.67
CA THR A 144 -4.29 -4.74 2.78
C THR A 144 -3.23 -5.83 2.85
N VAL A 145 -3.64 -7.10 2.82
CA VAL A 145 -2.72 -8.25 2.80
C VAL A 145 -3.33 -9.46 2.09
N LEU A 146 -2.51 -10.19 1.33
CA LEU A 146 -2.84 -11.54 0.88
C LEU A 146 -2.65 -12.51 2.06
N LEU A 147 -3.70 -13.19 2.49
CA LEU A 147 -3.62 -14.15 3.58
C LEU A 147 -2.68 -15.32 3.21
N PRO A 148 -2.07 -15.99 4.20
CA PRO A 148 -1.14 -17.09 3.96
C PRO A 148 -1.72 -18.16 3.02
N LEU A 149 -0.96 -18.49 1.98
CA LEU A 149 -1.26 -19.60 1.06
C LEU A 149 -0.65 -20.87 1.66
N THR A 150 -1.50 -21.75 2.21
CA THR A 150 -1.07 -22.92 2.97
C THR A 150 -1.64 -24.21 2.37
N PRO A 151 -0.99 -25.38 2.54
CA PRO A 151 -1.61 -26.65 2.18
C PRO A 151 -2.98 -26.86 2.84
N GLU A 152 -3.15 -26.40 4.08
CA GLU A 152 -4.36 -26.58 4.89
C GLU A 152 -5.57 -25.82 4.32
N ASN A 153 -5.35 -24.66 3.71
CA ASN A 153 -6.39 -23.90 2.99
C ASN A 153 -6.36 -24.14 1.48
N ASN A 154 -5.71 -25.21 1.01
CA ASN A 154 -5.58 -25.53 -0.41
C ASN A 154 -5.04 -24.36 -1.26
N TYR A 155 -4.16 -23.54 -0.67
CA TYR A 155 -3.58 -22.34 -1.29
C TYR A 155 -4.65 -21.35 -1.80
N GLU A 156 -5.82 -21.32 -1.15
CA GLU A 156 -6.88 -20.36 -1.48
C GLU A 156 -6.34 -18.93 -1.29
N ALA A 157 -6.42 -18.15 -2.37
CA ALA A 157 -6.00 -16.77 -2.31
C ALA A 157 -7.11 -15.88 -1.78
N THR A 158 -6.92 -15.34 -0.58
CA THR A 158 -7.86 -14.42 0.05
C THR A 158 -7.16 -13.12 0.41
N VAL A 159 -7.70 -11.99 -0.01
CA VAL A 159 -7.17 -10.66 0.34
C VAL A 159 -8.01 -10.08 1.46
N LEU A 160 -7.36 -9.64 2.53
CA LEU A 160 -7.95 -8.96 3.68
C LEU A 160 -7.70 -7.46 3.58
N PHE A 161 -8.75 -6.68 3.81
CA PHE A 161 -8.75 -5.23 3.92
C PHE A 161 -9.23 -4.84 5.31
N CYS A 162 -8.53 -3.93 5.98
CA CYS A 162 -8.93 -3.43 7.28
C CYS A 162 -8.75 -1.92 7.39
N GLY A 163 -9.82 -1.25 7.84
CA GLY A 163 -9.87 0.17 8.08
C GLY A 163 -9.85 1.02 6.81
N GLY A 164 -9.04 2.07 6.80
CA GLY A 164 -9.06 3.13 5.80
C GLY A 164 -10.00 4.27 6.18
N SER A 165 -10.44 5.02 5.18
CA SER A 165 -11.31 6.18 5.37
C SER A 165 -12.79 5.80 5.46
N ASN A 166 -13.56 6.49 6.30
CA ASN A 166 -15.03 6.38 6.29
C ASN A 166 -15.69 7.47 5.39
N ILE A 167 -15.02 7.82 4.30
CA ILE A 167 -15.48 8.86 3.37
C ILE A 167 -16.23 8.17 2.20
N ALA A 168 -17.42 8.68 1.88
CA ALA A 168 -18.17 8.22 0.72
C ALA A 168 -17.45 8.65 -0.57
N VAL A 169 -17.51 7.81 -1.61
CA VAL A 169 -16.78 8.05 -2.88
C VAL A 169 -17.17 9.38 -3.54
N ASP A 170 -18.43 9.81 -3.40
CA ASP A 170 -18.96 11.07 -3.92
C ASP A 170 -18.73 12.27 -2.99
N ALA A 171 -18.29 12.03 -1.76
CA ALA A 171 -17.93 13.04 -0.77
C ALA A 171 -16.42 13.35 -0.77
N TRP A 172 -15.67 12.89 -1.77
CA TRP A 172 -14.22 13.12 -1.85
C TRP A 172 -13.89 14.53 -2.38
N ASN A 173 -14.18 15.56 -1.58
CA ASN A 173 -13.90 16.96 -1.93
C ASN A 173 -13.17 17.69 -0.78
N PRO A 174 -11.84 17.90 -0.88
CA PRO A 174 -11.07 18.59 0.14
C PRO A 174 -11.40 20.09 0.28
N ALA A 175 -12.13 20.67 -0.68
CA ALA A 175 -12.60 22.05 -0.60
C ALA A 175 -13.84 22.20 0.29
N THR A 176 -14.60 21.12 0.52
CA THR A 176 -15.83 21.16 1.33
C THR A 176 -15.79 20.30 2.57
N ASN A 177 -14.85 19.34 2.65
CA ASN A 177 -14.74 18.40 3.76
C ASN A 177 -13.42 18.57 4.52
N VAL A 178 -13.53 18.72 5.83
CA VAL A 178 -12.40 18.70 6.75
C VAL A 178 -12.00 17.25 7.00
N ILE A 179 -11.02 16.77 6.25
CA ILE A 179 -10.65 15.36 6.21
C ILE A 179 -10.11 14.87 7.56
N ILE A 180 -9.35 15.71 8.26
CA ILE A 180 -8.72 15.36 9.54
C ILE A 180 -9.71 15.11 10.69
N ASP A 181 -10.97 15.53 10.54
CA ASP A 181 -12.03 15.34 11.54
C ASP A 181 -12.84 14.05 11.28
N ILE A 182 -12.54 13.34 10.19
CA ILE A 182 -13.26 12.13 9.81
C ILE A 182 -12.56 10.92 10.45
N PRO A 183 -13.26 10.14 11.30
CA PRO A 183 -12.66 8.96 11.90
C PRO A 183 -12.35 7.90 10.86
N ALA A 184 -11.23 7.20 11.07
CA ALA A 184 -10.89 6.02 10.28
C ALA A 184 -11.92 4.90 10.50
N ASP A 185 -12.15 4.08 9.48
CA ASP A 185 -13.00 2.90 9.58
C ASP A 185 -12.29 1.84 10.45
N SER A 186 -13.06 1.07 11.21
CA SER A 186 -12.59 -0.06 12.02
C SER A 186 -12.95 -1.40 11.39
N THR A 187 -13.82 -1.41 10.39
CA THR A 187 -14.29 -2.66 9.80
C THR A 187 -13.24 -3.30 8.91
N CYS A 188 -13.35 -4.63 8.78
CA CYS A 188 -12.52 -5.42 7.90
C CYS A 188 -13.41 -6.21 6.94
N VAL A 189 -12.93 -6.42 5.73
CA VAL A 189 -13.58 -7.26 4.71
C VAL A 189 -12.53 -8.10 4.02
N ARG A 190 -12.94 -9.26 3.52
CA ARG A 190 -12.08 -10.14 2.74
C ARG A 190 -12.72 -10.53 1.43
N ILE A 191 -11.90 -10.94 0.48
CA ILE A 191 -12.33 -11.43 -0.82
C ILE A 191 -11.41 -12.54 -1.30
N SER A 192 -12.01 -13.65 -1.75
CA SER A 192 -11.33 -14.68 -2.52
C SER A 192 -11.70 -14.49 -4.00
N PRO A 193 -10.77 -14.09 -4.90
CA PRO A 193 -11.11 -13.71 -6.26
C PRO A 193 -11.18 -14.89 -7.24
N ASP A 194 -10.72 -16.08 -6.82
CA ASP A 194 -10.80 -17.31 -7.60
C ASP A 194 -12.24 -17.84 -7.67
N GLY A 195 -12.74 -18.12 -8.87
CA GLY A 195 -14.13 -18.56 -9.06
C GLY A 195 -15.13 -17.42 -8.84
N ASP A 196 -16.27 -17.68 -8.19
CA ASP A 196 -17.27 -16.64 -7.90
C ASP A 196 -16.81 -15.75 -6.74
N ALA A 197 -16.15 -14.64 -7.08
CA ALA A 197 -15.59 -13.71 -6.11
C ALA A 197 -16.68 -13.15 -5.18
N LYS A 198 -16.54 -13.41 -3.88
CA LYS A 198 -17.46 -12.94 -2.83
C LYS A 198 -16.72 -12.09 -1.82
N TRP A 199 -17.28 -10.91 -1.56
CA TRP A 199 -16.89 -10.09 -0.42
C TRP A 199 -17.55 -10.64 0.84
N GLU A 200 -16.76 -10.83 1.88
CA GLU A 200 -17.23 -11.23 3.20
C GLU A 200 -16.80 -10.20 4.23
N ASP A 201 -17.67 -9.93 5.20
CA ASP A 201 -17.27 -9.20 6.39
C ASP A 201 -16.32 -10.06 7.23
N ASP A 202 -15.35 -9.38 7.85
CA ASP A 202 -14.38 -9.95 8.76
C ASP A 202 -14.55 -9.36 10.16
N THR A 203 -13.79 -9.87 11.13
CA THR A 203 -13.74 -9.28 12.47
C THR A 203 -13.18 -7.86 12.37
N SER A 204 -13.89 -6.90 12.96
CA SER A 204 -13.45 -5.51 12.99
C SER A 204 -12.20 -5.33 13.86
N LEU A 205 -11.42 -4.32 13.51
CA LEU A 205 -10.37 -3.76 14.36
C LEU A 205 -10.96 -3.24 15.69
N PRO A 206 -10.20 -3.29 16.80
CA PRO A 206 -10.63 -2.71 18.08
C PRO A 206 -10.82 -1.17 18.02
N GLU A 207 -10.13 -0.50 17.11
CA GLU A 207 -10.31 0.92 16.80
C GLU A 207 -10.10 1.19 15.31
N GLY A 208 -10.62 2.32 14.82
CA GLY A 208 -10.45 2.72 13.43
C GLY A 208 -8.99 3.01 13.08
N ARG A 209 -8.53 2.55 11.92
CA ARG A 209 -7.14 2.71 11.47
C ARG A 209 -7.06 3.07 10.00
N THR A 210 -6.35 4.14 9.68
CA THR A 210 -5.98 4.53 8.32
C THR A 210 -4.47 4.40 8.12
N MET A 211 -4.00 4.06 6.93
CA MET A 211 -2.58 3.87 6.58
C MET A 211 -1.87 2.80 7.41
N GLY A 212 -2.57 1.72 7.78
CA GLY A 212 -1.94 0.59 8.45
C GLY A 212 -1.10 -0.25 7.49
N ASN A 213 0.01 -0.78 7.98
CA ASN A 213 0.80 -1.78 7.25
C ASN A 213 0.53 -3.17 7.85
N PHE A 214 0.06 -4.08 7.00
CA PHE A 214 0.02 -5.50 7.31
C PHE A 214 1.31 -6.18 6.87
N ILE A 215 1.93 -6.94 7.78
CA ILE A 215 3.16 -7.70 7.56
C ILE A 215 2.90 -9.16 7.90
N LEU A 216 2.98 -10.03 6.90
CA LEU A 216 2.98 -11.49 7.11
C LEU A 216 4.23 -11.87 7.89
N LEU A 217 4.07 -12.61 8.99
CA LEU A 217 5.17 -13.12 9.80
C LEU A 217 5.46 -14.59 9.44
N PRO A 218 6.68 -15.12 9.68
CA PRO A 218 7.06 -16.50 9.32
C PRO A 218 6.24 -17.61 9.99
N ASN A 219 5.54 -17.29 11.09
CA ASN A 219 4.66 -18.23 11.78
C ASN A 219 3.21 -18.21 11.25
N GLY A 220 2.92 -17.50 10.16
CA GLY A 220 1.59 -17.39 9.55
C GLY A 220 0.66 -16.37 10.23
N THR A 221 1.09 -15.72 11.31
CA THR A 221 0.36 -14.58 11.89
C THR A 221 0.64 -13.31 11.10
N ILE A 222 -0.23 -12.30 11.23
CA ILE A 222 -0.12 -11.05 10.49
C ILE A 222 -0.01 -9.90 11.49
N LEU A 223 1.07 -9.13 11.40
CA LEU A 223 1.27 -7.92 12.19
C LEU A 223 0.63 -6.72 11.50
N LEU A 224 -0.20 -5.97 12.23
CA LEU A 224 -0.72 -4.67 11.83
C LEU A 224 -0.09 -3.61 12.70
N LEU A 225 0.63 -2.68 12.08
CA LEU A 225 1.25 -1.56 12.76
C LEU A 225 1.16 -0.30 11.90
N ASN A 226 1.74 0.79 12.41
CA ASN A 226 1.49 2.15 11.95
C ASN A 226 0.00 2.48 12.10
N SER A 227 -0.41 3.63 11.56
CA SER A 227 -1.78 4.13 11.38
C SER A 227 -2.07 5.44 12.09
N GLY A 228 -2.99 6.21 11.49
CA GLY A 228 -3.76 7.26 12.16
C GLY A 228 -5.16 6.78 12.52
N GLY A 229 -5.78 7.41 13.53
CA GLY A 229 -7.17 7.19 13.91
C GLY A 229 -8.16 8.09 13.17
N MET A 230 -7.65 9.14 12.49
CA MET A 230 -8.46 10.13 11.78
C MET A 230 -7.80 10.48 10.44
N GLY A 231 -8.63 10.87 9.47
CA GLY A 231 -8.18 11.35 8.17
C GLY A 231 -7.64 10.26 7.24
N THR A 232 -6.75 10.65 6.33
CA THR A 232 -6.33 9.83 5.18
C THR A 232 -4.86 10.05 4.82
N ALA A 233 -4.34 9.20 3.95
CA ALA A 233 -3.05 9.40 3.30
C ALA A 233 -3.01 10.71 2.49
N GLY A 234 -2.04 11.57 2.75
CA GLY A 234 -1.79 12.78 1.99
C GLY A 234 -1.22 13.91 2.86
N TYR A 235 -0.90 15.01 2.18
CA TYR A 235 -0.44 16.25 2.78
C TYR A 235 -0.91 17.45 1.95
N GLY A 236 -0.89 18.64 2.55
CA GLY A 236 -1.20 19.90 1.88
C GLY A 236 -1.26 21.07 2.84
N THR A 237 -1.58 22.26 2.35
CA THR A 237 -1.48 23.51 3.12
C THR A 237 -2.84 24.11 3.48
N GLN A 238 -3.92 23.33 3.43
CA GLN A 238 -5.24 23.81 3.77
C GLN A 238 -5.32 24.17 5.26
N ASP A 239 -6.16 25.15 5.61
CA ASP A 239 -6.30 25.66 6.97
C ASP A 239 -6.73 24.59 8.00
N TRP A 240 -7.35 23.52 7.50
CA TRP A 240 -7.77 22.38 8.33
C TRP A 240 -6.68 21.33 8.52
N THR A 241 -5.51 21.45 7.91
CA THR A 241 -4.44 20.47 8.10
C THR A 241 -3.74 20.66 9.44
N VAL A 242 -3.11 19.61 9.96
CA VAL A 242 -2.23 19.72 11.13
C VAL A 242 -0.79 19.63 10.66
N GLY A 243 -0.15 20.80 10.55
CA GLY A 243 1.26 20.85 10.16
C GLY A 243 1.52 20.28 8.77
N GLU A 244 0.56 20.43 7.86
CA GLU A 244 0.44 19.82 6.52
C GLU A 244 -0.17 18.41 6.44
N SER A 245 -0.29 17.69 7.56
CA SER A 245 -0.82 16.32 7.52
C SER A 245 -2.33 16.27 7.30
N TYR A 246 -2.77 15.33 6.45
CA TYR A 246 -4.19 14.98 6.26
C TYR A 246 -4.69 13.89 7.20
N ALA A 247 -3.84 13.43 8.12
CA ALA A 247 -4.20 12.44 9.14
C ALA A 247 -3.75 12.90 10.52
N THR A 248 -4.47 12.43 11.54
CA THR A 248 -4.14 12.74 12.94
C THR A 248 -4.38 11.51 13.83
N ALA A 249 -4.15 11.67 15.14
CA ALA A 249 -4.34 10.64 16.14
C ALA A 249 -3.52 9.36 15.84
N PRO A 250 -2.18 9.45 15.80
CA PRO A 250 -1.31 8.31 15.53
C PRO A 250 -1.56 7.17 16.53
N ILE A 251 -1.61 5.94 16.03
CA ILE A 251 -1.89 4.75 16.85
C ILE A 251 -0.61 3.94 17.00
N HIS A 252 -0.01 4.03 18.18
CA HIS A 252 1.28 3.39 18.47
C HIS A 252 1.19 1.90 18.82
N ALA A 253 0.01 1.44 19.25
CA ALA A 253 -0.20 0.05 19.65
C ALA A 253 -0.39 -0.81 18.41
N PRO A 254 0.47 -1.82 18.14
CA PRO A 254 0.27 -2.74 17.02
C PRO A 254 -0.82 -3.77 17.34
N LEU A 255 -1.16 -4.62 16.38
CA LEU A 255 -2.08 -5.74 16.51
C LEU A 255 -1.49 -6.96 15.81
N ILE A 256 -1.80 -8.14 16.33
CA ILE A 256 -1.60 -9.41 15.63
C ILE A 256 -2.96 -9.93 15.20
N TYR A 257 -3.08 -10.24 13.92
CA TYR A 257 -4.21 -10.95 13.35
C TYR A 257 -3.86 -12.44 13.19
N TYR A 258 -4.77 -13.28 13.68
CA TYR A 258 -4.67 -14.73 13.60
C TYR A 258 -5.64 -15.27 12.55
N SER A 259 -5.09 -15.84 11.48
CA SER A 259 -5.82 -16.64 10.48
C SER A 259 -5.71 -18.12 10.85
N PRO A 260 -6.77 -18.94 10.72
CA PRO A 260 -8.10 -18.64 10.17
C PRO A 260 -9.12 -18.14 11.21
N ASN A 261 -8.75 -18.05 12.49
CA ASN A 261 -9.66 -17.73 13.59
C ASN A 261 -10.32 -16.34 13.50
N ARG A 262 -9.82 -15.46 12.63
CA ARG A 262 -10.34 -14.12 12.40
C ARG A 262 -10.30 -13.28 13.67
N THR A 263 -9.21 -13.33 14.43
CA THR A 263 -9.09 -12.61 15.72
C THR A 263 -7.92 -11.67 15.74
N PHE A 264 -8.12 -10.48 16.30
CA PHE A 264 -7.06 -9.54 16.62
C PHE A 264 -6.64 -9.67 18.10
N SER A 265 -5.35 -9.51 18.37
CA SER A 265 -4.81 -9.48 19.73
C SER A 265 -3.71 -8.43 19.87
N ARG A 266 -3.59 -7.90 21.09
CA ARG A 266 -2.50 -7.01 21.54
C ARG A 266 -1.62 -7.64 22.62
N VAL A 267 -1.93 -8.87 23.02
CA VAL A 267 -1.26 -9.52 24.15
C VAL A 267 0.23 -9.68 23.83
N GLY A 268 1.08 -9.18 24.73
CA GLY A 268 2.53 -9.27 24.59
C GLY A 268 3.16 -8.26 23.62
N LEU A 269 2.40 -7.30 23.09
CA LEU A 269 2.93 -6.27 22.19
C LEU A 269 3.24 -4.97 22.94
N GLY A 270 4.38 -4.37 22.62
CA GLY A 270 4.73 -3.01 23.05
C GLY A 270 4.25 -1.95 22.05
N ASN A 271 4.13 -0.71 22.51
CA ASN A 271 3.82 0.44 21.65
C ASN A 271 5.09 0.95 20.95
N SER A 272 4.93 1.41 19.70
CA SER A 272 5.94 2.25 19.04
C SER A 272 6.14 3.57 19.80
N LYS A 273 7.30 4.18 19.64
CA LYS A 273 7.61 5.50 20.23
C LYS A 273 7.38 6.66 19.28
N PHE A 274 7.15 6.38 18.01
CA PHE A 274 7.12 7.38 16.95
C PHE A 274 5.78 7.35 16.20
N ASP A 275 5.37 8.53 15.75
CA ASP A 275 4.19 8.67 14.90
C ASP A 275 4.51 8.15 13.51
N ARG A 276 3.65 7.26 12.99
CA ARG A 276 3.81 6.63 11.68
C ARG A 276 2.55 6.85 10.85
N LEU A 277 2.49 8.02 10.22
CA LEU A 277 1.38 8.49 9.37
C LEU A 277 1.74 8.33 7.87
N TYR A 278 1.33 9.27 7.02
CA TYR A 278 1.59 9.23 5.57
C TYR A 278 3.10 9.12 5.27
N HIS A 279 3.46 8.35 4.25
CA HIS A 279 4.84 7.94 3.95
C HIS A 279 5.54 7.11 5.04
N SER A 280 4.82 6.46 5.96
CA SER A 280 5.39 5.39 6.78
C SER A 280 5.41 4.04 6.05
N THR A 281 6.33 3.17 6.46
CA THR A 281 6.49 1.84 5.87
C THR A 281 6.90 0.81 6.92
N ALA A 282 6.69 -0.45 6.61
CA ALA A 282 7.24 -1.56 7.37
C ALA A 282 7.59 -2.76 6.48
N LEU A 283 8.61 -3.51 6.88
CA LEU A 283 9.17 -4.61 6.10
C LEU A 283 9.64 -5.74 7.02
N LEU A 284 9.26 -6.98 6.70
CA LEU A 284 9.82 -8.16 7.33
C LEU A 284 11.28 -8.35 6.87
N LEU A 285 12.21 -8.47 7.82
CA LEU A 285 13.61 -8.74 7.56
C LEU A 285 13.90 -10.25 7.51
N PRO A 286 15.00 -10.69 6.87
CA PRO A 286 15.36 -12.11 6.78
C PRO A 286 15.58 -12.79 8.14
N ASP A 287 15.95 -12.02 9.17
CA ASP A 287 16.07 -12.52 10.54
C ASP A 287 14.71 -12.63 11.26
N GLY A 288 13.58 -12.32 10.60
CA GLY A 288 12.25 -12.39 11.20
C GLY A 288 11.90 -11.22 12.15
N SER A 289 12.74 -10.20 12.26
CA SER A 289 12.32 -8.91 12.82
C SER A 289 11.56 -8.09 11.77
N VAL A 290 10.87 -7.02 12.19
CA VAL A 290 10.16 -6.12 11.28
C VAL A 290 10.75 -4.72 11.42
N LEU A 291 11.31 -4.20 10.31
CA LEU A 291 11.75 -2.81 10.20
C LEU A 291 10.54 -1.89 10.04
N VAL A 292 10.51 -0.79 10.77
CA VAL A 292 9.48 0.25 10.68
C VAL A 292 10.16 1.60 10.50
N ALA A 293 9.75 2.38 9.49
CA ALA A 293 10.40 3.65 9.11
C ALA A 293 9.39 4.70 8.57
N GLY A 294 9.84 5.93 8.34
CA GLY A 294 9.00 7.09 8.01
C GLY A 294 8.32 7.66 9.26
N SER A 295 7.36 8.56 9.24
CA SER A 295 6.59 9.18 8.17
C SER A 295 7.14 10.51 7.71
N ASP A 296 6.61 11.00 6.60
CA ASP A 296 6.83 12.36 6.10
C ASP A 296 5.54 12.92 5.51
N PRO A 297 4.59 13.40 6.34
CA PRO A 297 3.30 13.90 5.87
C PRO A 297 3.41 15.35 5.36
N HIS A 298 4.43 15.66 4.55
CA HIS A 298 4.79 17.00 4.08
C HIS A 298 5.18 17.02 2.61
N ALA A 299 5.23 18.21 2.02
CA ALA A 299 5.76 18.39 0.66
C ALA A 299 7.28 18.24 0.59
N ASP A 300 7.98 18.59 1.67
CA ASP A 300 9.43 18.55 1.81
C ASP A 300 9.80 18.38 3.29
N TYR A 301 11.09 18.16 3.56
CA TYR A 301 11.65 17.97 4.90
C TYR A 301 11.20 19.06 5.88
N THR A 302 10.47 18.65 6.92
CA THR A 302 9.88 19.56 7.90
C THR A 302 9.99 19.01 9.32
N ILE A 303 10.67 19.72 10.21
CA ILE A 303 10.91 19.27 11.61
C ILE A 303 10.25 20.11 12.70
N ASN A 304 9.83 21.34 12.39
CA ASN A 304 9.21 22.26 13.35
C ASN A 304 7.69 22.23 13.24
N THR A 305 7.11 21.04 13.35
CA THR A 305 5.68 20.78 13.15
C THR A 305 5.18 19.69 14.10
N THR A 306 3.86 19.51 14.19
CA THR A 306 3.24 18.50 15.08
C THR A 306 3.67 17.07 14.72
N TYR A 307 3.79 16.77 13.43
CA TYR A 307 4.17 15.45 12.91
C TYR A 307 5.43 15.56 12.05
N PRO A 308 6.62 15.77 12.63
CA PRO A 308 7.83 16.04 11.86
C PRO A 308 8.26 14.88 10.95
N THR A 309 9.00 15.19 9.88
CA THR A 309 9.68 14.20 9.04
C THR A 309 10.54 13.27 9.91
N GLU A 310 10.25 11.97 9.87
CA GLU A 310 10.83 10.96 10.76
C GLU A 310 11.79 10.02 10.01
N TYR A 311 13.08 10.26 10.20
CA TYR A 311 14.16 9.43 9.64
C TYR A 311 14.59 8.26 10.54
N ARG A 312 14.17 8.23 11.80
CA ARG A 312 14.51 7.12 12.69
C ARG A 312 13.68 5.92 12.32
N TRP A 313 14.32 4.76 12.32
CA TRP A 313 13.66 3.48 12.18
C TRP A 313 13.60 2.74 13.52
N GLU A 314 12.61 1.85 13.64
CA GLU A 314 12.48 0.93 14.75
C GLU A 314 12.57 -0.50 14.22
N LEU A 315 13.10 -1.41 15.05
CA LEU A 315 12.94 -2.85 14.84
C LEU A 315 11.90 -3.35 15.83
N PHE A 316 10.83 -3.91 15.29
CA PHE A 316 9.90 -4.71 16.06
C PHE A 316 10.42 -6.15 16.10
N PHE A 317 10.54 -6.68 17.31
CA PHE A 317 10.92 -8.07 17.57
C PHE A 317 9.67 -8.85 18.00
N PRO A 318 9.07 -9.66 17.11
CA PRO A 318 7.94 -10.51 17.44
C PRO A 318 8.33 -11.53 18.53
N TRP A 319 7.36 -12.09 19.25
CA TRP A 319 7.63 -13.03 20.35
C TRP A 319 8.49 -14.23 19.93
N TYR A 320 8.29 -14.74 18.72
CA TYR A 320 9.07 -15.87 18.18
C TYR A 320 10.54 -15.52 17.93
N TYR A 321 10.90 -14.23 17.89
CA TYR A 321 12.26 -13.80 17.58
C TYR A 321 13.29 -14.32 18.59
N PHE A 322 12.84 -14.48 19.85
CA PHE A 322 13.64 -14.95 20.98
C PHE A 322 13.55 -16.46 21.20
N GLU A 323 12.80 -17.17 20.36
CA GLU A 323 12.70 -18.63 20.39
C GLU A 323 13.84 -19.28 19.62
N ARG A 324 14.11 -20.57 19.91
CA ARG A 324 15.09 -21.33 19.16
C ARG A 324 14.64 -21.47 17.70
N ARG A 325 15.49 -21.02 16.77
CA ARG A 325 15.23 -21.12 15.33
C ARG A 325 15.42 -22.56 14.82
N PRO A 326 14.62 -23.00 13.84
CA PRO A 326 14.93 -24.20 13.08
C PRO A 326 16.29 -24.06 12.38
N GLU A 327 17.05 -25.15 12.36
CA GLU A 327 18.32 -25.26 11.63
C GLU A 327 18.07 -26.12 10.37
N PRO A 328 17.66 -25.52 9.24
CA PRO A 328 17.34 -26.29 8.04
C PRO A 328 18.60 -27.00 7.51
N ALA A 329 18.49 -28.31 7.29
CA ALA A 329 19.53 -29.13 6.69
C ALA A 329 19.09 -29.65 5.32
N GLY A 330 20.03 -29.78 4.38
CA GLY A 330 19.76 -30.36 3.05
C GLY A 330 19.06 -29.43 2.05
N LEU A 331 19.15 -28.11 2.22
CA LEU A 331 18.71 -27.17 1.19
C LEU A 331 19.60 -27.34 -0.06
N LEU A 332 18.98 -27.42 -1.23
CA LEU A 332 19.69 -27.42 -2.50
C LEU A 332 20.38 -26.05 -2.65
N SER A 333 21.72 -26.07 -2.75
CA SER A 333 22.54 -24.89 -2.99
C SER A 333 22.44 -24.40 -4.42
#